data_AF-A0A9Q1F1S3-F1
#
_entry.id   AF-A0A9Q1F1S3-F1
#
_cell.length_a   1.000
_cell.length_b   1.000
_cell.length_c   1.000
_cell.angle_alpha   90.00
_cell.angle_beta   90.00
_cell.angle_gamma   90.00
#
_symmetry.space_group_name_H-M   'P 1'
#
loop_
_entity.id
_entity.type
_entity.pdbx_description
1 polymer ?
#
loop_
_entity_poly.entity_id
_entity_poly.type
_entity_poly.pdbx_seq_one_letter_code
_entity_poly.pdbx_strand_id
1 'polypeptide(L)'
;MVTKHIAMEILYPPKLRSAKAKKKHKLNVMRNNPDTLYVDFAEKADKRVKNNLIFFTNTPKAWHSVICKHYPHIQRGGIGKGSKITVHEDEHLDSIVLNVNIYTNGTVLIQSTNEQSLDAFEKHFPDLNEEAEKEKSLLTTEAKDPDPEEATPTTVPNLPCAAPASSQSDTQHIRETLALLELEFAEFRELTLTRLSEAYLPLQQPDDQHQQCREHNTAIADLREETAALRQDNQALRAQLASVKEDMQHREKAFTMELQRLREQLQEHIYTPCKQVKVTRCSNTARALELLKRDTLGSLNYVIVHTGTNNLHRLRQNTAHAVRRMAEKASREFPDSRVVISTLLPRTDVPPPCHQGH
;
A
#
# COMPACT_ATOMS: atom_id res chain seq x y z
N MET A 1 -14.93 26.80 -19.20
CA MET A 1 -15.78 25.74 -18.62
C MET A 1 -14.87 24.78 -17.87
N VAL A 2 -14.85 24.85 -16.54
CA VAL A 2 -13.95 24.02 -15.73
C VAL A 2 -14.61 22.65 -15.58
N THR A 3 -14.12 21.65 -16.31
CA THR A 3 -14.49 20.25 -16.10
C THR A 3 -14.11 19.88 -14.66
N LYS A 4 -15.12 19.74 -13.79
CA LYS A 4 -14.95 19.05 -12.51
C LYS A 4 -14.51 17.62 -12.85
N HIS A 5 -13.23 17.31 -12.66
CA HIS A 5 -12.74 15.94 -12.71
C HIS A 5 -13.20 15.24 -11.43
N ILE A 6 -14.42 14.71 -11.48
CA ILE A 6 -15.02 13.87 -10.43
C ILE A 6 -14.48 12.45 -10.65
N ALA A 7 -14.10 11.76 -9.57
CA ALA A 7 -13.68 10.37 -9.62
C ALA A 7 -14.78 9.51 -10.28
N MET A 8 -14.38 8.68 -11.24
CA MET A 8 -15.31 7.89 -12.04
C MET A 8 -15.69 6.58 -11.35
N GLU A 9 -16.92 6.12 -11.55
CA GLU A 9 -17.31 4.78 -11.14
C GLU A 9 -17.03 3.76 -12.25
N ILE A 10 -16.46 2.61 -11.88
CA ILE A 10 -16.28 1.49 -12.83
C ILE A 10 -17.60 0.77 -13.02
N LEU A 11 -18.18 0.91 -14.21
CA LEU A 11 -19.38 0.18 -14.61
C LEU A 11 -19.02 -1.25 -15.03
N TYR A 12 -19.68 -2.22 -14.40
CA TYR A 12 -19.50 -3.64 -14.71
C TYR A 12 -20.63 -4.13 -15.63
N PRO A 13 -20.29 -4.71 -16.79
CA PRO A 13 -21.29 -5.35 -17.65
C PRO A 13 -22.08 -6.45 -16.90
N PRO A 14 -23.41 -6.55 -17.08
CA PRO A 14 -24.26 -7.52 -16.37
C PRO A 14 -23.91 -8.99 -16.67
N LYS A 15 -23.18 -9.23 -17.77
CA LYS A 15 -22.69 -10.55 -18.18
C LYS A 15 -21.51 -11.05 -17.31
N LEU A 16 -20.85 -10.17 -16.54
CA LEU A 16 -19.70 -10.52 -15.70
C LEU A 16 -20.16 -11.06 -14.34
N ARG A 17 -20.32 -12.38 -14.23
CA ARG A 17 -20.74 -13.03 -12.98
C ARG A 17 -19.60 -13.40 -12.04
N SER A 18 -18.40 -13.72 -12.57
CA SER A 18 -17.29 -14.18 -11.73
C SER A 18 -16.42 -13.03 -11.20
N ALA A 19 -15.97 -13.15 -9.94
CA ALA A 19 -15.07 -12.18 -9.32
C ALA A 19 -13.76 -12.00 -10.11
N LYS A 20 -13.22 -13.09 -10.70
CA LYS A 20 -12.04 -13.05 -11.57
C LYS A 20 -12.29 -12.21 -12.83
N ALA A 21 -13.45 -12.36 -13.46
CA ALA A 21 -13.79 -11.59 -14.66
C ALA A 21 -14.03 -10.11 -14.33
N LYS A 22 -14.69 -9.80 -13.20
CA LYS A 22 -14.84 -8.41 -12.71
C LYS A 22 -13.49 -7.75 -12.43
N LYS A 23 -12.58 -8.46 -11.76
CA LYS A 23 -11.20 -7.98 -11.50
C LYS A 23 -10.43 -7.71 -12.80
N LYS A 24 -10.51 -8.62 -13.78
CA LYS A 24 -9.88 -8.45 -15.10
C LYS A 24 -10.47 -7.25 -15.85
N HIS A 25 -11.80 -7.09 -15.85
CA HIS A 25 -12.48 -5.96 -16.46
C HIS A 25 -12.05 -4.63 -15.85
N LYS A 26 -12.09 -4.52 -14.52
CA LYS A 26 -11.63 -3.33 -13.78
C LYS A 26 -10.20 -2.95 -14.16
N LEU A 27 -9.28 -3.92 -14.17
CA LEU A 27 -7.90 -3.67 -14.56
C LEU A 27 -7.78 -3.19 -16.02
N ASN A 28 -8.52 -3.78 -16.95
CA ASN A 28 -8.53 -3.35 -18.35
C ASN A 28 -9.06 -1.93 -18.52
N VAL A 29 -10.16 -1.57 -17.85
CA VAL A 29 -10.73 -0.21 -17.90
C VAL A 29 -9.71 0.81 -17.41
N MET A 30 -9.05 0.54 -16.28
CA MET A 30 -8.02 1.45 -15.75
C MET A 30 -6.79 1.53 -16.66
N ARG A 31 -6.34 0.41 -17.24
CA ARG A 31 -5.19 0.40 -18.17
C ARG A 31 -5.45 1.18 -19.45
N ASN A 32 -6.67 1.12 -19.97
CA ASN A 32 -7.06 1.84 -21.18
C ASN A 32 -7.28 3.35 -20.92
N ASN A 33 -7.37 3.76 -19.66
CA ASN A 33 -7.56 5.14 -19.24
C ASN A 33 -6.58 5.43 -18.09
N PRO A 34 -5.25 5.48 -18.39
CA PRO A 34 -4.25 5.77 -17.39
C PRO A 34 -4.48 7.15 -16.77
N ASP A 35 -4.01 7.32 -15.54
CA ASP A 35 -4.07 8.54 -14.75
C ASP A 35 -5.49 9.10 -14.59
N THR A 36 -6.51 8.24 -14.75
CA THR A 36 -7.92 8.54 -14.48
C THR A 36 -8.31 7.99 -13.12
N LEU A 37 -8.82 8.85 -12.25
CA LEU A 37 -9.23 8.49 -10.89
C LEU A 37 -10.58 7.76 -10.89
N TYR A 38 -10.63 6.60 -10.24
CA TYR A 38 -11.85 5.83 -10.02
C TYR A 38 -12.17 5.69 -8.53
N VAL A 39 -13.45 5.56 -8.22
CA VAL A 39 -13.94 5.37 -6.85
C VAL A 39 -14.50 3.96 -6.65
N ASP A 40 -14.11 3.33 -5.54
CA ASP A 40 -14.76 2.14 -5.01
C ASP A 40 -15.62 2.51 -3.80
N PHE A 41 -16.87 2.07 -3.84
CA PHE A 41 -17.80 2.24 -2.75
C PHE A 41 -17.97 0.96 -1.95
N ALA A 42 -18.18 1.09 -0.65
CA ALA A 42 -18.63 0.01 0.22
C ALA A 42 -20.09 0.24 0.61
N GLU A 43 -20.86 -0.85 0.74
CA GLU A 43 -22.21 -0.81 1.29
C GLU A 43 -22.11 -0.95 2.83
N LYS A 44 -22.55 0.08 3.56
CA LYS A 44 -22.71 0.05 5.01
C LYS A 44 -24.11 0.54 5.37
N ALA A 45 -24.91 -0.32 6.01
CA ALA A 45 -26.20 0.02 6.61
C ALA A 45 -27.09 0.93 5.74
N ASP A 46 -27.44 0.46 4.53
CA ASP A 46 -28.25 1.17 3.52
C ASP A 46 -27.67 2.47 2.95
N LYS A 47 -26.40 2.78 3.24
CA LYS A 47 -25.69 3.88 2.61
C LYS A 47 -24.45 3.40 1.87
N ARG A 48 -24.26 4.00 0.71
CA ARG A 48 -23.09 3.82 -0.13
C ARG A 48 -22.03 4.82 0.32
N VAL A 49 -20.94 4.32 0.90
CA VAL A 49 -19.86 5.15 1.44
C VAL A 49 -18.62 4.99 0.58
N LYS A 50 -17.96 6.11 0.24
CA LYS A 50 -16.69 6.08 -0.48
C LYS A 50 -15.64 5.38 0.39
N ASN A 51 -15.02 4.32 -0.16
CA ASN A 51 -14.10 3.48 0.60
C ASN A 51 -12.66 3.61 0.11
N ASN A 52 -12.45 3.57 -1.21
CA ASN A 52 -11.12 3.70 -1.80
C ASN A 52 -11.18 4.54 -3.08
N LEU A 53 -10.06 5.19 -3.40
CA LEU A 53 -9.79 5.72 -4.73
C LEU A 53 -8.70 4.88 -5.39
N ILE A 54 -8.81 4.67 -6.69
CA ILE A 54 -7.89 3.82 -7.44
C ILE A 54 -7.67 4.37 -8.83
N PHE A 55 -6.44 4.32 -9.32
CA PHE A 55 -6.13 4.59 -10.72
C PHE A 55 -4.97 3.72 -11.18
N PHE A 56 -4.71 3.75 -12.48
CA PHE A 56 -3.56 3.09 -13.08
C PHE A 56 -2.65 4.13 -13.72
N THR A 57 -1.34 3.98 -13.58
CA THR A 57 -0.34 4.85 -14.19
C THR A 57 0.77 4.04 -14.84
N ASN A 58 1.33 4.57 -15.93
CA ASN A 58 2.51 3.99 -16.57
C ASN A 58 3.81 4.42 -15.88
N THR A 59 3.76 5.43 -15.01
CA THR A 59 4.94 6.05 -14.39
C THR A 59 4.79 6.11 -12.88
N PRO A 60 4.80 4.96 -12.18
CA PRO A 60 4.59 4.89 -10.73
C PRO A 60 5.64 5.69 -9.94
N LYS A 61 6.86 5.84 -10.47
CA LYS A 61 7.93 6.64 -9.85
C LYS A 61 7.61 8.14 -9.81
N ALA A 62 7.06 8.69 -10.89
CA ALA A 62 6.65 10.10 -10.95
C ALA A 62 5.56 10.37 -9.91
N TRP A 63 4.51 9.54 -9.88
CA TRP A 63 3.45 9.66 -8.88
C TRP A 63 3.95 9.52 -7.44
N HIS A 64 4.87 8.59 -7.18
CA HIS A 64 5.49 8.48 -5.86
C HIS A 64 6.20 9.77 -5.45
N SER A 65 6.99 10.35 -6.35
CA SER A 65 7.72 11.60 -6.12
C SER A 65 6.77 12.77 -5.88
N VAL A 66 5.78 12.99 -6.76
CA VAL A 66 4.79 14.06 -6.61
C VAL A 66 4.02 13.95 -5.30
N ILE A 67 3.53 12.76 -4.94
CA ILE A 67 2.78 12.57 -3.68
C ILE A 67 3.69 12.85 -2.48
N CYS A 68 4.96 12.45 -2.55
CA CYS A 68 5.93 12.76 -1.49
C CYS A 68 6.25 14.24 -1.35
N LYS A 69 6.17 15.03 -2.43
CA LYS A 69 6.37 16.48 -2.43
C LYS A 69 5.13 17.22 -1.95
N HIS A 70 3.94 16.72 -2.29
CA HIS A 70 2.67 17.40 -2.00
C HIS A 70 2.29 17.32 -0.51
N TYR A 71 2.55 16.19 0.14
CA TYR A 71 2.20 16.00 1.55
C TYR A 71 3.42 16.21 2.46
N PRO A 72 3.39 17.15 3.42
CA PRO A 72 4.54 17.48 4.26
C PRO A 72 4.84 16.41 5.33
N HIS A 73 3.80 15.78 5.88
CA HIS A 73 3.91 14.82 6.98
C HIS A 73 3.64 13.41 6.46
N ILE A 74 4.70 12.74 5.99
CA ILE A 74 4.59 11.40 5.40
C ILE A 74 5.56 10.39 6.02
N GLN A 75 5.10 9.15 6.11
CA GLN A 75 5.93 7.99 6.37
C GLN A 75 6.01 7.12 5.11
N ARG A 76 7.25 6.83 4.68
CA ARG A 76 7.53 5.98 3.52
C ARG A 76 7.80 4.54 3.99
N GLY A 77 7.28 3.57 3.24
CA GLY A 77 7.51 2.15 3.49
C GLY A 77 7.47 1.33 2.21
N GLY A 78 7.91 0.07 2.29
CA GLY A 78 7.79 -0.91 1.21
C GLY A 78 6.55 -1.79 1.36
N ILE A 79 5.94 -2.19 0.24
CA ILE A 79 4.86 -3.19 0.22
C ILE A 79 5.10 -4.22 -0.88
N GLY A 80 5.82 -5.30 -0.57
CA GLY A 80 6.07 -6.40 -1.52
C GLY A 80 6.52 -5.88 -2.90
N LYS A 81 5.62 -5.90 -3.89
CA LYS A 81 5.83 -5.34 -5.24
C LYS A 81 5.36 -3.88 -5.35
N GLY A 82 5.86 -2.98 -4.50
CA GLY A 82 5.48 -1.57 -4.52
C GLY A 82 5.97 -0.76 -3.32
N SER A 83 5.55 0.50 -3.30
CA SER A 83 5.82 1.47 -2.23
C SER A 83 4.52 1.86 -1.53
N LYS A 84 4.62 2.15 -0.23
CA LYS A 84 3.52 2.66 0.58
C LYS A 84 3.90 4.02 1.14
N ILE A 85 2.99 4.98 1.02
CA ILE A 85 3.08 6.31 1.61
C ILE A 85 1.91 6.45 2.58
N THR A 86 2.22 6.65 3.85
CA THR A 86 1.22 6.97 4.88
C THR A 86 1.28 8.48 5.12
N VAL A 87 0.16 9.17 4.97
CA VAL A 87 0.02 10.62 5.21
C VAL A 87 -0.60 10.83 6.58
N HIS A 88 -0.03 11.74 7.34
CA HIS A 88 -0.48 12.10 8.68
C HIS A 88 -0.99 13.55 8.72
N GLU A 89 -1.87 13.83 9.67
CA GLU A 89 -2.45 15.18 9.85
C GLU A 89 -1.39 16.17 10.34
N ASP A 90 -0.61 15.73 11.32
CA ASP A 90 0.40 16.53 12.00
C ASP A 90 1.77 15.83 12.03
N GLU A 91 2.80 16.59 12.38
CA GLU A 91 4.18 16.12 12.53
C GLU A 91 4.33 14.98 13.57
N HIS A 92 3.41 14.87 14.53
CA HIS A 92 3.44 13.83 15.56
C HIS A 92 3.10 12.42 15.05
N LEU A 93 2.69 12.26 13.79
CA LEU A 93 2.41 10.98 13.13
C LEU A 93 1.33 10.08 13.80
N ASP A 94 0.62 10.57 14.82
CA ASP A 94 -0.38 9.78 15.56
C ASP A 94 -1.70 9.58 14.81
N SER A 95 -2.06 10.52 13.93
CA SER A 95 -3.31 10.51 13.17
C SER A 95 -3.07 10.23 11.69
N ILE A 96 -3.42 9.02 11.23
CA ILE A 96 -3.32 8.63 9.82
C ILE A 96 -4.51 9.19 9.04
N VAL A 97 -4.21 10.02 8.04
CA VAL A 97 -5.21 10.65 7.16
C VAL A 97 -5.41 9.83 5.89
N LEU A 98 -4.34 9.30 5.32
CA LEU A 98 -4.36 8.63 4.01
C LEU A 98 -3.30 7.52 3.96
N ASN A 99 -3.62 6.41 3.31
CA ASN A 99 -2.65 5.42 2.88
C ASN A 99 -2.66 5.35 1.35
N VAL A 100 -1.50 5.56 0.73
CA VAL A 100 -1.31 5.46 -0.71
C VAL A 100 -0.35 4.32 -1.02
N ASN A 101 -0.86 3.31 -1.71
CA ASN A 101 -0.11 2.14 -2.15
C ASN A 101 0.15 2.25 -3.66
N ILE A 102 1.42 2.32 -4.05
CA ILE A 102 1.85 2.44 -5.44
C ILE A 102 2.54 1.13 -5.82
N TYR A 103 1.86 0.32 -6.63
CA TYR A 103 2.38 -0.97 -7.07
C TYR A 103 3.27 -0.83 -8.30
N THR A 104 4.29 -1.69 -8.41
CA THR A 104 5.20 -1.71 -9.57
C THR A 104 4.49 -2.05 -10.88
N ASN A 105 3.31 -2.67 -10.80
CA ASN A 105 2.48 -2.95 -11.97
C ASN A 105 1.70 -1.73 -12.48
N GLY A 106 1.88 -0.55 -11.88
CA GLY A 106 1.20 0.70 -12.25
C GLY A 106 -0.10 0.99 -11.51
N THR A 107 -0.61 0.08 -10.67
CA THR A 107 -1.83 0.36 -9.89
C THR A 107 -1.51 1.27 -8.71
N VAL A 108 -2.32 2.31 -8.51
CA VAL A 108 -2.25 3.18 -7.33
C VAL A 108 -3.56 3.08 -6.58
N LEU A 109 -3.49 2.73 -5.29
CA LEU A 109 -4.64 2.57 -4.40
C LEU A 109 -4.52 3.54 -3.23
N ILE A 110 -5.57 4.33 -3.02
CA ILE A 110 -5.67 5.33 -1.97
C ILE A 110 -6.80 4.93 -1.02
N GLN A 111 -6.50 4.87 0.27
CA GLN A 111 -7.43 4.43 1.31
C GLN A 111 -7.40 5.39 2.49
N SER A 112 -8.56 5.66 3.08
CA SER A 112 -8.69 6.43 4.32
C SER A 112 -9.79 5.83 5.20
N THR A 113 -9.72 6.10 6.50
CA THR A 113 -10.80 5.82 7.45
C THR A 113 -11.90 6.88 7.39
N ASN A 114 -11.63 8.07 6.83
CA ASN A 114 -12.58 9.18 6.70
C ASN A 114 -12.84 9.52 5.22
N GLU A 115 -14.12 9.64 4.86
CA GLU A 115 -14.57 10.03 3.51
C GLU A 115 -14.08 11.44 3.13
N GLN A 116 -13.99 12.36 4.10
CA GLN A 116 -13.52 13.73 3.86
C GLN A 116 -12.07 13.77 3.35
N SER A 117 -11.21 12.86 3.83
CA SER A 117 -9.82 12.78 3.38
C SER A 117 -9.72 12.28 1.94
N LEU A 118 -10.63 11.39 1.53
CA LEU A 118 -10.73 10.94 0.14
C LEU A 118 -11.28 12.05 -0.76
N ASP A 119 -12.27 12.82 -0.30
CA ASP A 119 -12.79 13.99 -1.02
C ASP A 119 -11.72 15.07 -1.21
N ALA A 120 -10.89 15.32 -0.18
CA ALA A 120 -9.76 16.22 -0.28
C ALA A 120 -8.75 15.75 -1.33
N PHE A 121 -8.37 14.46 -1.30
CA PHE A 121 -7.47 13.89 -2.32
C PHE A 121 -8.06 14.02 -3.73
N GLU A 122 -9.34 13.70 -3.92
CA GLU A 122 -10.02 13.83 -5.21
C GLU A 122 -10.00 15.27 -5.72
N LYS A 123 -10.15 16.27 -4.83
CA LYS A 123 -10.05 17.68 -5.19
C LYS A 123 -8.65 18.09 -5.65
N HIS A 124 -7.60 17.52 -5.06
CA HIS A 124 -6.20 17.80 -5.41
C HIS A 124 -5.66 16.93 -6.56
N PHE A 125 -6.40 15.90 -6.96
CA PHE A 125 -5.97 14.96 -7.99
C PHE A 125 -5.59 15.63 -9.32
N PRO A 126 -6.31 16.63 -9.86
CA PRO A 126 -5.93 17.29 -11.11
C PRO A 126 -4.56 17.97 -11.02
N ASP A 127 -4.28 18.66 -9.92
CA ASP A 127 -3.00 19.36 -9.69
C ASP A 127 -1.85 18.35 -9.59
N LEU A 128 -2.07 17.26 -8.83
CA LEU A 128 -1.11 16.15 -8.71
C LEU A 128 -0.84 15.48 -10.06
N ASN A 129 -1.87 15.30 -10.88
CA ASN A 129 -1.75 14.69 -12.19
C ASN A 129 -0.94 15.58 -13.14
N GLU A 130 -1.19 16.90 -13.16
CA GLU A 130 -0.42 17.84 -13.96
C GLU A 130 1.07 17.83 -13.56
N GLU A 131 1.36 17.83 -12.27
CA GLU A 131 2.74 17.77 -11.76
C GLU A 131 3.40 16.43 -12.10
N ALA A 132 2.65 15.33 -12.06
CA ALA A 132 3.16 14.02 -12.46
C ALA A 132 3.52 14.01 -13.95
N GLU A 133 2.70 14.57 -14.83
CA GLU A 133 3.01 14.71 -16.27
C GLU A 133 4.27 15.55 -16.53
N LYS A 134 4.51 16.61 -15.74
CA LYS A 134 5.75 17.39 -15.81
C LYS A 134 6.97 16.54 -15.43
N GLU A 135 6.86 15.75 -14.36
CA GLU A 135 7.94 14.88 -13.89
C GLU A 135 8.22 13.71 -14.86
N LYS A 136 7.20 13.20 -15.56
CA LYS A 136 7.38 12.23 -16.66
C LYS A 136 8.25 12.80 -17.79
N SER A 137 8.02 14.06 -18.14
CA SER A 137 8.75 14.73 -19.24
C SER A 137 10.24 14.92 -18.92
N LEU A 138 10.57 15.20 -17.65
CA LEU A 138 11.95 15.36 -17.19
C LEU A 138 12.75 14.04 -17.27
N LEU A 139 12.13 12.92 -16.91
CA LEU A 139 12.76 11.59 -16.95
C LEU A 139 13.09 11.10 -18.38
N THR A 140 12.59 11.76 -19.42
CA THR A 140 12.82 11.38 -20.83
C THR A 140 13.99 12.16 -21.46
N THR A 141 14.49 13.23 -20.82
CA THR A 141 15.46 14.16 -21.43
C THR A 141 16.92 13.85 -21.06
N GLU A 142 17.20 12.98 -20.09
CA GLU A 142 18.56 12.67 -19.62
C GLU A 142 19.31 11.58 -20.44
N ALA A 143 18.82 11.20 -21.63
CA ALA A 143 19.36 10.07 -22.41
C ALA A 143 19.81 10.44 -23.85
N LYS A 144 20.52 11.55 -24.05
CA LYS A 144 21.21 11.84 -25.32
C LYS A 144 22.52 12.61 -25.10
N ASP A 145 23.62 11.86 -25.02
CA ASP A 145 24.97 12.38 -25.30
C ASP A 145 25.15 12.61 -26.81
N PRO A 146 25.81 13.70 -27.25
CA PRO A 146 26.29 13.86 -28.62
C PRO A 146 27.79 13.58 -28.72
N ASP A 147 28.20 12.72 -29.65
CA ASP A 147 29.61 12.59 -30.08
C ASP A 147 29.76 13.19 -31.50
N PRO A 148 30.96 13.69 -31.89
CA PRO A 148 31.16 14.69 -32.93
C PRO A 148 31.51 14.09 -34.31
N GLU A 149 31.05 14.74 -35.39
CA GLU A 149 31.46 14.44 -36.76
C GLU A 149 32.66 15.29 -37.20
N GLU A 150 33.68 14.59 -37.67
CA GLU A 150 34.94 15.06 -38.24
C GLU A 150 34.77 15.34 -39.75
N ALA A 151 35.35 16.44 -40.25
CA ALA A 151 35.27 16.83 -41.66
C ALA A 151 36.68 16.83 -42.30
N THR A 152 36.84 16.16 -43.43
CA THR A 152 37.52 16.62 -44.67
C THR A 152 37.58 15.48 -45.71
N PRO A 153 37.65 15.81 -47.01
CA PRO A 153 38.90 15.47 -47.71
C PRO A 153 39.36 16.48 -48.78
N THR A 154 40.67 16.44 -49.02
CA THR A 154 41.48 17.22 -49.97
C THR A 154 41.64 16.51 -51.32
N THR A 155 41.70 17.28 -52.41
CA THR A 155 41.84 16.86 -53.82
C THR A 155 43.29 17.00 -54.33
N VAL A 156 43.74 16.07 -55.19
CA VAL A 156 44.89 16.18 -56.15
C VAL A 156 44.64 15.15 -57.29
N PRO A 157 45.29 15.14 -58.48
CA PRO A 157 46.34 16.02 -59.05
C PRO A 157 46.15 16.39 -60.55
N ASN A 158 47.09 17.13 -61.14
CA ASN A 158 47.17 17.36 -62.59
C ASN A 158 48.59 17.08 -63.15
N LEU A 159 48.62 16.48 -64.35
CA LEU A 159 49.75 16.14 -65.22
C LEU A 159 50.63 17.35 -65.63
N PRO A 160 51.85 17.14 -66.18
CA PRO A 160 52.01 17.21 -67.65
C PRO A 160 53.05 16.25 -68.27
N CYS A 161 52.87 16.04 -69.58
CA CYS A 161 53.59 15.15 -70.49
C CYS A 161 54.44 15.95 -71.53
N ALA A 162 55.21 15.21 -72.34
CA ALA A 162 55.95 15.55 -73.59
C ALA A 162 57.46 15.86 -73.42
N ALA A 163 58.40 15.34 -74.22
CA ALA A 163 58.36 14.74 -75.57
C ALA A 163 59.53 13.74 -75.79
N PRO A 164 59.50 12.86 -76.82
CA PRO A 164 60.64 12.01 -77.18
C PRO A 164 61.39 12.51 -78.44
N ALA A 165 62.68 12.15 -78.53
CA ALA A 165 63.50 12.26 -79.72
C ALA A 165 63.88 10.88 -80.26
N SER A 166 63.68 10.71 -81.57
CA SER A 166 64.37 9.87 -82.57
C SER A 166 64.81 8.42 -82.23
N SER A 167 64.36 7.51 -83.10
CA SER A 167 65.13 6.36 -83.63
C SER A 167 65.51 5.22 -82.66
N GLN A 168 64.53 4.55 -82.03
CA GLN A 168 64.69 3.25 -81.35
C GLN A 168 63.46 2.32 -81.54
N SER A 169 62.91 2.19 -82.75
CA SER A 169 61.63 1.49 -82.97
C SER A 169 61.58 0.06 -82.41
N ASP A 170 62.59 -0.77 -82.69
CA ASP A 170 62.41 -2.22 -82.51
C ASP A 170 62.89 -2.73 -81.14
N THR A 171 63.97 -2.15 -80.58
CA THR A 171 64.45 -2.52 -79.23
C THR A 171 63.64 -1.85 -78.12
N GLN A 172 62.93 -0.77 -78.41
CA GLN A 172 62.01 -0.14 -77.47
C GLN A 172 60.70 -0.91 -77.40
N HIS A 173 60.16 -1.34 -78.54
CA HIS A 173 58.99 -2.23 -78.59
C HIS A 173 59.23 -3.54 -77.82
N ILE A 174 60.40 -4.17 -77.95
CA ILE A 174 60.73 -5.40 -77.20
C ILE A 174 60.79 -5.14 -75.69
N ARG A 175 61.34 -4.00 -75.26
CA ARG A 175 61.38 -3.61 -73.84
C ARG A 175 59.99 -3.35 -73.27
N GLU A 176 59.12 -2.70 -74.04
CA GLU A 176 57.71 -2.49 -73.66
C GLU A 176 56.95 -3.81 -73.57
N THR A 177 57.23 -4.76 -74.46
CA THR A 177 56.61 -6.09 -74.43
C THR A 177 57.07 -6.92 -73.22
N LEU A 178 58.36 -6.84 -72.87
CA LEU A 178 58.90 -7.49 -71.67
C LEU A 178 58.34 -6.86 -70.38
N ALA A 179 58.21 -5.53 -70.32
CA ALA A 179 57.63 -4.85 -69.17
C ALA A 179 56.15 -5.22 -68.96
N LEU A 180 55.38 -5.41 -70.04
CA LEU A 180 54.00 -5.90 -69.97
C LEU A 180 53.93 -7.34 -69.44
N LEU A 181 54.82 -8.22 -69.89
CA LEU A 181 54.90 -9.59 -69.38
C LEU A 181 55.32 -9.66 -67.91
N GLU A 182 56.22 -8.79 -67.46
CA GLU A 182 56.60 -8.69 -66.04
C GLU A 182 55.41 -8.24 -65.18
N LEU A 183 54.58 -7.32 -65.69
CA LEU A 183 53.36 -6.87 -65.02
C LEU A 183 52.32 -8.00 -64.94
N GLU A 184 52.05 -8.69 -66.04
CA GLU A 184 51.13 -9.84 -66.09
C GLU A 184 51.61 -10.97 -65.17
N PHE A 185 52.92 -11.21 -65.09
CA PHE A 185 53.49 -12.20 -64.18
C PHE A 185 53.36 -11.79 -62.71
N ALA A 186 53.54 -10.51 -62.39
CA ALA A 186 53.34 -9.98 -61.05
C ALA A 186 51.86 -10.11 -60.63
N GLU A 187 50.93 -9.76 -61.52
CA GLU A 187 49.49 -9.90 -61.30
C GLU A 187 49.10 -11.37 -61.12
N PHE A 188 49.62 -12.27 -61.95
CA PHE A 188 49.39 -13.70 -61.81
C PHE A 188 49.89 -14.25 -60.48
N ARG A 189 51.09 -13.83 -60.03
CA ARG A 189 51.66 -14.25 -58.75
C ARG A 189 50.82 -13.76 -57.58
N GLU A 190 50.38 -12.51 -57.61
CA GLU A 190 49.52 -11.94 -56.57
C GLU A 190 48.19 -12.69 -56.52
N LEU A 191 47.53 -12.88 -57.66
CA LEU A 191 46.27 -13.62 -57.76
C LEU A 191 46.40 -15.06 -57.22
N THR A 192 47.53 -15.70 -57.51
CA THR A 192 47.81 -17.06 -57.04
C THR A 192 47.99 -17.11 -55.52
N LEU A 193 48.73 -16.15 -54.94
CA LEU A 193 48.91 -16.07 -53.48
C LEU A 193 47.60 -15.76 -52.76
N THR A 194 46.78 -14.87 -53.32
CA THR A 194 45.46 -14.54 -52.76
C THR A 194 44.55 -15.76 -52.76
N ARG A 195 44.46 -16.50 -53.87
CA ARG A 195 43.65 -17.74 -53.95
C ARG A 195 44.13 -18.84 -53.01
N LEU A 196 45.45 -18.97 -52.82
CA LEU A 196 45.98 -19.92 -51.84
C LEU A 196 45.64 -19.48 -50.41
N SER A 197 45.78 -18.19 -50.08
CA SER A 197 45.43 -17.69 -48.74
C SER A 197 43.93 -17.87 -48.42
N GLU A 198 43.05 -17.65 -49.40
CA GLU A 198 41.62 -17.91 -49.31
C GLU A 198 41.29 -19.40 -49.16
N ALA A 199 42.08 -20.29 -49.75
CA ALA A 199 41.89 -21.73 -49.63
C ALA A 199 42.33 -22.30 -48.25
N TYR A 200 43.16 -21.58 -47.49
CA TYR A 200 43.61 -21.99 -46.14
C TYR A 200 42.70 -21.47 -45.00
N LEU A 201 41.95 -20.39 -45.23
CA LEU A 201 40.97 -19.83 -44.28
C LEU A 201 39.89 -20.83 -43.78
N PRO A 202 39.34 -21.73 -44.62
CA PRO A 202 38.30 -22.69 -44.21
C PRO A 202 38.80 -23.80 -43.28
N LEU A 203 40.12 -24.01 -43.14
CA LEU A 203 40.68 -25.10 -42.32
C LEU A 203 40.90 -24.73 -40.85
N GLN A 204 40.93 -23.44 -40.49
CA GLN A 204 41.03 -22.97 -39.10
C GLN A 204 39.66 -22.74 -38.42
N GLN A 205 38.61 -22.44 -39.19
CA GLN A 205 37.25 -22.23 -38.68
C GLN A 205 36.57 -23.42 -37.95
N PRO A 206 36.81 -24.69 -38.30
CA PRO A 206 36.12 -25.81 -37.66
C PRO A 206 36.47 -25.97 -36.18
N ASP A 207 37.72 -25.73 -35.80
CA ASP A 207 38.19 -25.94 -34.42
C ASP A 207 37.61 -24.90 -33.46
N ASP A 208 37.53 -23.63 -33.88
CA ASP A 208 36.89 -22.57 -33.11
C ASP A 208 35.39 -22.83 -32.92
N GLN A 209 34.72 -23.32 -33.96
CA GLN A 209 33.29 -23.64 -33.90
C GLN A 209 33.01 -24.86 -33.01
N HIS A 210 33.87 -25.88 -33.04
CA HIS A 210 33.79 -27.03 -32.13
C HIS A 210 34.04 -26.64 -30.67
N GLN A 211 34.97 -25.72 -30.42
CA GLN A 211 35.23 -25.19 -29.09
C GLN A 211 34.03 -24.39 -28.55
N GLN A 212 33.47 -23.50 -29.37
CA GLN A 212 32.28 -22.72 -29.00
C GLN A 212 31.05 -23.61 -28.74
N CYS A 213 30.84 -24.65 -29.54
CA CYS A 213 29.78 -25.64 -29.29
C CYS A 213 29.97 -26.40 -27.97
N ARG A 214 31.22 -26.69 -27.57
CA ARG A 214 31.50 -27.32 -26.27
C ARG A 214 31.16 -26.40 -25.11
N GLU A 215 31.57 -25.13 -25.18
CA GLU A 215 31.29 -24.13 -24.16
C GLU A 215 29.79 -23.87 -23.99
N HIS A 216 29.06 -23.76 -25.11
CA HIS A 216 27.60 -23.63 -25.07
C HIS A 216 26.92 -24.86 -24.46
N ASN A 217 27.40 -26.08 -24.76
CA ASN A 217 26.84 -27.30 -24.18
C ASN A 217 27.07 -27.38 -22.67
N THR A 218 28.24 -26.95 -22.18
CA THR A 218 28.52 -26.83 -20.75
C THR A 218 27.59 -25.81 -20.09
N ALA A 219 27.45 -24.62 -20.68
CA ALA A 219 26.55 -23.59 -20.14
C ALA A 219 25.08 -24.05 -20.10
N ILE A 220 24.64 -24.81 -21.11
CA ILE A 220 23.30 -25.41 -21.14
C ILE A 220 23.13 -26.46 -20.02
N ALA A 221 24.17 -27.25 -19.72
CA ALA A 221 24.12 -28.23 -18.65
C ALA A 221 23.99 -27.53 -17.28
N ASP A 222 24.82 -26.51 -17.03
CA ASP A 222 24.79 -25.73 -15.78
C ASP A 222 23.43 -25.04 -15.58
N LEU A 223 22.90 -24.40 -16.64
CA LEU A 223 21.58 -23.78 -16.59
C LEU A 223 20.46 -24.81 -16.32
N ARG A 224 20.57 -26.02 -16.87
CA ARG A 224 19.59 -27.08 -16.61
C ARG A 224 19.63 -27.54 -15.16
N GLU A 225 20.81 -27.67 -14.59
CA GLU A 225 21.01 -28.02 -13.18
C GLU A 225 20.43 -26.93 -12.27
N GLU A 226 20.76 -25.67 -12.52
CA GLU A 226 20.23 -24.53 -11.75
C GLU A 226 18.70 -24.46 -11.84
N THR A 227 18.15 -24.65 -13.05
CA THR A 227 16.69 -24.66 -13.23
C THR A 227 16.03 -25.85 -12.52
N ALA A 228 16.72 -26.99 -12.40
CA ALA A 228 16.23 -28.14 -11.64
C ALA A 228 16.22 -27.85 -10.13
N ALA A 229 17.30 -27.27 -9.60
CA ALA A 229 17.39 -26.85 -8.20
C ALA A 229 16.31 -25.81 -7.84
N LEU A 230 16.14 -24.78 -8.67
CA LEU A 230 15.10 -23.75 -8.47
C LEU A 230 13.68 -24.32 -8.52
N ARG A 231 13.44 -25.36 -9.32
CA ARG A 231 12.15 -26.06 -9.34
C ARG A 231 11.91 -26.84 -8.05
N GLN A 232 12.93 -27.52 -7.53
CA GLN A 232 12.86 -28.24 -6.27
C GLN A 232 12.57 -27.28 -5.10
N ASP A 233 13.27 -26.15 -5.04
CA ASP A 233 13.05 -25.14 -4.01
C ASP A 233 11.65 -24.53 -4.10
N ASN A 234 11.16 -24.26 -5.31
CA ASN A 234 9.79 -23.79 -5.50
C ASN A 234 8.75 -24.81 -5.01
N GLN A 235 8.99 -26.11 -5.22
CA GLN A 235 8.12 -27.16 -4.72
C GLN A 235 8.15 -27.22 -3.19
N ALA A 236 9.34 -27.13 -2.58
CA ALA A 236 9.51 -27.10 -1.14
C ALA A 236 8.80 -25.89 -0.50
N LEU A 237 8.98 -24.68 -1.06
CA LEU A 237 8.31 -23.47 -0.60
C LEU A 237 6.79 -23.56 -0.72
N ARG A 238 6.27 -24.16 -1.79
CA ARG A 238 4.83 -24.40 -1.94
C ARG A 238 4.29 -25.36 -0.89
N ALA A 239 5.04 -26.41 -0.55
CA ALA A 239 4.67 -27.33 0.51
C ALA A 239 4.65 -26.65 1.89
N GLN A 240 5.67 -25.83 2.19
CA GLN A 240 5.71 -25.05 3.42
C GLN A 240 4.56 -24.04 3.51
N LEU A 241 4.26 -23.33 2.41
CA LEU A 241 3.12 -22.41 2.36
C LEU A 241 1.77 -23.12 2.58
N ALA A 242 1.61 -24.33 2.05
CA ALA A 242 0.42 -25.14 2.27
C ALA A 242 0.28 -25.50 3.76
N SER A 243 1.35 -25.99 4.38
CA SER A 243 1.37 -26.32 5.81
C SER A 243 1.09 -25.10 6.70
N VAL A 244 1.72 -23.95 6.46
CA VAL A 244 1.47 -22.72 7.23
C VAL A 244 0.01 -22.26 7.10
N LYS A 245 -0.59 -22.43 5.92
CA LYS A 245 -1.99 -22.08 5.69
C LYS A 245 -2.93 -22.99 6.46
N GLU A 246 -2.66 -24.29 6.51
CA GLU A 246 -3.43 -25.26 7.31
C GLU A 246 -3.33 -24.97 8.80
N ASP A 247 -2.11 -24.72 9.30
CA ASP A 247 -1.88 -24.32 10.69
C ASP A 247 -2.65 -23.04 11.06
N MET A 248 -2.61 -22.04 10.19
CA MET A 248 -3.34 -20.79 10.40
C MET A 248 -4.86 -21.03 10.47
N GLN A 249 -5.41 -21.85 9.58
CA GLN A 249 -6.83 -22.22 9.60
C GLN A 249 -7.21 -23.00 10.85
N HIS A 250 -6.33 -23.88 11.33
CA HIS A 250 -6.54 -24.60 12.58
C HIS A 250 -6.56 -23.65 13.78
N ARG A 251 -5.63 -22.69 13.85
CA ARG A 251 -5.61 -21.68 14.92
C ARG A 251 -6.83 -20.77 14.87
N GLU A 252 -7.25 -20.33 13.68
CA GLU A 252 -8.45 -19.50 13.50
C GLU A 252 -9.72 -20.23 13.98
N LYS A 253 -9.87 -21.51 13.64
CA LYS A 253 -10.98 -22.34 14.14
C LYS A 253 -10.94 -22.50 15.66
N ALA A 254 -9.77 -22.79 16.22
CA ALA A 254 -9.60 -22.92 17.67
C ALA A 254 -9.99 -21.62 18.40
N PHE A 255 -9.50 -20.47 17.91
CA PHE A 255 -9.81 -19.16 18.46
C PHE A 255 -11.31 -18.83 18.35
N THR A 256 -11.93 -19.17 17.21
CA THR A 256 -13.37 -18.96 17.01
C THR A 256 -14.21 -19.78 17.99
N MET A 257 -13.83 -21.04 18.23
CA MET A 257 -14.50 -21.90 19.22
C MET A 257 -14.34 -21.35 20.64
N GLU A 258 -13.15 -20.84 20.99
CA GLU A 258 -12.90 -20.26 22.30
C GLU A 258 -13.68 -18.97 22.54
N LEU A 259 -13.77 -18.10 21.52
CA LEU A 259 -14.63 -16.92 21.56
C LEU A 259 -16.11 -17.27 21.73
N GLN A 260 -16.58 -18.31 21.03
CA GLN A 260 -17.96 -18.77 21.18
C GLN A 260 -18.21 -19.27 22.61
N ARG A 261 -17.29 -20.07 23.17
CA ARG A 261 -17.39 -20.55 24.55
C ARG A 261 -17.42 -19.38 25.55
N LEU A 262 -16.56 -18.38 25.38
CA LEU A 262 -16.54 -17.21 26.25
C LEU A 262 -17.83 -16.40 26.15
N ARG A 263 -18.39 -16.29 24.93
CA ARG A 263 -19.69 -15.64 24.70
C ARG A 263 -20.82 -16.38 25.43
N GLU A 264 -20.84 -17.70 25.36
CA GLU A 264 -21.82 -18.53 26.07
C GLU A 264 -21.70 -18.37 27.60
N GLN A 265 -20.48 -18.37 28.13
CA GLN A 265 -20.21 -18.12 29.55
C GLN A 265 -20.68 -16.72 30.00
N LEU A 266 -20.42 -15.69 29.19
CA LEU A 266 -20.92 -14.34 29.47
C LEU A 266 -22.45 -14.27 29.36
N GLN A 267 -23.04 -14.98 28.41
CA GLN A 267 -24.49 -15.05 28.26
C GLN A 267 -25.13 -15.71 29.49
N GLU A 268 -24.60 -16.83 29.99
CA GLU A 268 -25.07 -17.44 31.23
C GLU A 268 -24.95 -16.49 32.43
N HIS A 269 -23.86 -15.71 32.50
CA HIS A 269 -23.64 -14.77 33.60
C HIS A 269 -24.56 -13.53 33.52
N ILE A 270 -24.93 -13.08 32.31
CA ILE A 270 -25.86 -11.96 32.08
C ILE A 270 -27.32 -12.40 32.26
N TYR A 271 -27.65 -13.66 32.01
CA TYR A 271 -28.98 -14.22 32.26
C TYR A 271 -29.25 -14.57 33.73
N THR A 272 -28.31 -14.29 34.65
CA THR A 272 -28.69 -14.16 36.06
C THR A 272 -29.70 -13.02 36.16
N PRO A 273 -30.91 -13.25 36.71
CA PRO A 273 -32.00 -12.29 36.61
C PRO A 273 -31.55 -10.96 37.18
N CYS A 274 -31.61 -9.90 36.35
CA CYS A 274 -31.43 -8.53 36.80
C CYS A 274 -32.29 -8.35 38.06
N LYS A 275 -31.64 -8.21 39.22
CA LYS A 275 -32.31 -8.06 40.52
C LYS A 275 -33.39 -6.98 40.36
N GLN A 276 -34.64 -7.29 40.70
CA GLN A 276 -35.75 -6.33 40.62
C GLN A 276 -35.40 -5.09 41.45
N VAL A 277 -35.07 -3.98 40.79
CA VAL A 277 -34.75 -2.72 41.47
C VAL A 277 -36.04 -1.93 41.64
N LYS A 278 -36.58 -1.89 42.86
CA LYS A 278 -37.74 -1.06 43.21
C LYS A 278 -37.27 0.32 43.69
N VAL A 279 -37.39 1.35 42.84
CA VAL A 279 -37.00 2.73 43.18
C VAL A 279 -38.18 3.47 43.81
N THR A 280 -38.04 3.93 45.05
CA THR A 280 -39.06 4.75 45.74
C THR A 280 -38.52 6.15 46.01
N ARG A 281 -39.11 7.16 45.35
CA ARG A 281 -38.73 8.56 45.57
C ARG A 281 -39.54 9.16 46.71
N CYS A 282 -38.85 9.76 47.69
CA CYS A 282 -39.47 10.42 48.85
C CYS A 282 -39.13 11.90 48.86
N SER A 283 -40.11 12.76 49.13
CA SER A 283 -39.93 14.22 49.21
C SER A 283 -39.18 14.67 50.46
N ASN A 284 -39.22 13.87 51.54
CA ASN A 284 -38.49 14.12 52.77
C ASN A 284 -38.11 12.82 53.50
N THR A 285 -37.21 12.93 54.48
CA THR A 285 -36.69 11.82 55.28
C THR A 285 -37.77 11.15 56.14
N ALA A 286 -38.75 11.89 56.66
CA ALA A 286 -39.80 11.33 57.51
C ALA A 286 -40.68 10.34 56.74
N ARG A 287 -41.07 10.69 55.51
CA ARG A 287 -41.82 9.80 54.61
C ARG A 287 -41.00 8.59 54.19
N ALA A 288 -39.71 8.76 53.94
CA ALA A 288 -38.82 7.64 53.65
C ALA A 288 -38.72 6.66 54.83
N LEU A 289 -38.64 7.15 56.07
CA LEU A 289 -38.64 6.30 57.27
C LEU A 289 -39.98 5.57 57.45
N GLU A 290 -41.11 6.18 57.10
CA GLU A 290 -42.42 5.54 57.18
C GLU A 290 -42.56 4.38 56.18
N LEU A 291 -42.06 4.56 54.96
CA LEU A 291 -42.09 3.56 53.87
C LEU A 291 -41.04 2.46 54.03
N LEU A 292 -40.04 2.68 54.89
CA LEU A 292 -39.01 1.70 55.21
C LEU A 292 -39.55 0.69 56.24
N LYS A 293 -40.48 -0.15 55.80
CA LYS A 293 -41.08 -1.25 56.56
C LYS A 293 -41.13 -2.51 55.69
N ARG A 294 -41.02 -3.68 56.33
CA ARG A 294 -41.08 -4.97 55.65
C ARG A 294 -42.43 -5.22 54.97
N ASP A 295 -43.52 -4.78 55.58
CA ASP A 295 -44.89 -4.93 55.04
C ASP A 295 -45.09 -4.21 53.69
N THR A 296 -44.37 -3.11 53.47
CA THR A 296 -44.49 -2.29 52.25
C THR A 296 -43.49 -2.66 51.15
N LEU A 297 -42.35 -3.26 51.53
CA LEU A 297 -41.22 -3.50 50.62
C LEU A 297 -40.87 -4.98 50.42
N GLY A 298 -41.46 -5.90 51.18
CA GLY A 298 -41.21 -7.34 51.09
C GLY A 298 -39.82 -7.72 51.64
N SER A 299 -39.29 -8.87 51.22
CA SER A 299 -37.90 -9.23 51.51
C SER A 299 -36.96 -8.53 50.51
N LEU A 300 -36.00 -7.79 51.03
CA LEU A 300 -34.94 -7.16 50.24
C LEU A 300 -33.61 -7.86 50.56
N ASN A 301 -32.72 -7.92 49.57
CA ASN A 301 -31.32 -8.36 49.76
C ASN A 301 -30.35 -7.17 49.85
N TYR A 302 -30.73 -6.04 49.25
CA TYR A 302 -29.95 -4.81 49.21
C TYR A 302 -30.87 -3.62 49.41
N VAL A 303 -30.49 -2.71 50.30
CA VAL A 303 -31.18 -1.44 50.53
C VAL A 303 -30.20 -0.32 50.21
N ILE A 304 -30.49 0.45 49.15
CA ILE A 304 -29.67 1.61 48.78
C ILE A 304 -30.39 2.87 49.24
N VAL A 305 -29.82 3.55 50.23
CA VAL A 305 -30.28 4.85 50.71
C VAL A 305 -29.52 5.92 49.95
N HIS A 306 -30.16 6.50 48.94
CA HIS A 306 -29.65 7.69 48.25
C HIS A 306 -30.36 8.92 48.78
N THR A 307 -29.66 9.74 49.56
CA THR A 307 -30.22 11.00 50.08
C THR A 307 -29.98 12.12 49.11
N GLY A 308 -31.05 12.81 48.69
CA GLY A 308 -30.97 13.99 47.81
C GLY A 308 -30.89 15.31 48.58
N THR A 309 -30.66 16.38 47.82
CA THR A 309 -30.33 17.74 48.27
C THR A 309 -31.54 18.62 48.60
N ASN A 310 -32.76 18.07 48.50
CA ASN A 310 -34.04 18.79 48.59
C ASN A 310 -34.35 19.42 49.96
N ASN A 311 -33.57 19.15 51.01
CA ASN A 311 -33.77 19.73 52.35
C ASN A 311 -32.47 20.16 53.05
N LEU A 312 -31.36 20.32 52.31
CA LEU A 312 -30.03 20.56 52.90
C LEU A 312 -29.99 21.86 53.75
N HIS A 313 -30.71 22.91 53.33
CA HIS A 313 -30.78 24.18 54.05
C HIS A 313 -31.58 24.13 55.36
N ARG A 314 -32.59 23.24 55.46
CA ARG A 314 -33.38 23.03 56.68
C ARG A 314 -32.70 22.06 57.65
N LEU A 315 -31.87 21.16 57.13
CA LEU A 315 -31.21 20.10 57.89
C LEU A 315 -29.76 20.40 58.27
N ARG A 316 -29.22 21.61 58.02
CA ARG A 316 -27.84 22.08 58.31
C ARG A 316 -26.92 21.04 59.01
N GLN A 317 -27.16 20.72 60.28
CA GLN A 317 -26.37 19.78 61.12
C GLN A 317 -26.99 18.38 61.34
N ASN A 318 -28.24 18.15 60.92
CA ASN A 318 -29.03 16.95 61.19
C ASN A 318 -29.13 15.96 60.01
N THR A 319 -28.52 16.25 58.85
CA THR A 319 -28.53 15.33 57.70
C THR A 319 -27.82 14.01 58.03
N ALA A 320 -26.64 14.07 58.66
CA ALA A 320 -25.90 12.87 59.08
C ALA A 320 -26.71 12.03 60.08
N HIS A 321 -27.40 12.68 61.03
CA HIS A 321 -28.27 12.00 61.99
C HIS A 321 -29.50 11.38 61.33
N ALA A 322 -30.09 12.06 60.33
CA ALA A 322 -31.22 11.55 59.56
C ALA A 322 -30.84 10.32 58.72
N VAL A 323 -29.69 10.36 58.04
CA VAL A 323 -29.12 9.24 57.27
C VAL A 323 -28.81 8.06 58.20
N ARG A 324 -28.16 8.34 59.34
CA ARG A 324 -27.84 7.33 60.36
C ARG A 324 -29.11 6.62 60.86
N ARG A 325 -30.13 7.39 61.25
CA ARG A 325 -31.42 6.81 61.68
C ARG A 325 -32.09 5.98 60.60
N MET A 326 -31.94 6.35 59.32
CA MET A 326 -32.47 5.58 58.20
C MET A 326 -31.71 4.27 57.98
N ALA A 327 -30.39 4.30 58.10
CA ALA A 327 -29.57 3.09 58.03
C ALA A 327 -29.86 2.14 59.20
N GLU A 328 -29.92 2.64 60.43
CA GLU A 328 -30.27 1.86 61.63
C GLU A 328 -31.67 1.25 61.52
N LYS A 329 -32.63 2.01 60.97
CA LYS A 329 -33.97 1.47 60.72
C LYS A 329 -33.95 0.40 59.63
N ALA A 330 -33.24 0.61 58.53
CA ALA A 330 -33.12 -0.38 57.45
C ALA A 330 -32.51 -1.69 57.98
N SER A 331 -31.44 -1.62 58.77
CA SER A 331 -30.79 -2.80 59.35
C SER A 331 -31.69 -3.55 60.35
N ARG A 332 -32.58 -2.85 61.06
CA ARG A 332 -33.55 -3.49 61.96
C ARG A 332 -34.70 -4.18 61.22
N GLU A 333 -35.24 -3.53 60.19
CA GLU A 333 -36.38 -4.05 59.41
C GLU A 333 -35.94 -5.17 58.44
N PHE A 334 -34.68 -5.11 57.98
CA PHE A 334 -34.08 -6.04 57.02
C PHE A 334 -32.70 -6.52 57.52
N PRO A 335 -32.64 -7.42 58.53
CA PRO A 335 -31.38 -7.87 59.12
C PRO A 335 -30.49 -8.63 58.12
N ASP A 336 -31.10 -9.32 57.16
CA ASP A 336 -30.39 -10.09 56.13
C ASP A 336 -30.00 -9.24 54.89
N SER A 337 -30.38 -7.96 54.87
CA SER A 337 -30.07 -7.04 53.77
C SER A 337 -28.73 -6.34 53.96
N ARG A 338 -28.02 -6.13 52.86
CA ARG A 338 -26.91 -5.18 52.83
C ARG A 338 -27.42 -3.75 52.64
N VAL A 339 -27.19 -2.90 53.63
CA VAL A 339 -27.53 -1.46 53.56
C VAL A 339 -26.35 -0.67 52.99
N VAL A 340 -26.59 0.10 51.93
CA VAL A 340 -25.60 0.96 51.27
C VAL A 340 -26.10 2.39 51.28
N ILE A 341 -25.26 3.31 51.75
CA ILE A 341 -25.55 4.75 51.77
C ILE A 341 -24.80 5.39 50.60
N SER A 342 -25.53 5.99 49.67
CA SER A 342 -24.95 6.77 48.58
C SER A 342 -24.84 8.22 49.03
N THR A 343 -23.61 8.75 49.03
CA THR A 343 -23.29 10.11 49.48
C THR A 343 -23.82 11.16 48.50
N LEU A 344 -24.02 12.37 49.04
CA LEU A 344 -24.43 13.53 48.27
C LEU A 344 -23.32 13.89 47.26
N LEU A 345 -23.68 13.95 45.98
CA LEU A 345 -22.79 14.54 44.98
C LEU A 345 -22.67 16.06 45.23
N PRO A 346 -21.47 16.65 45.07
CA PRO A 346 -21.29 18.08 45.24
C PRO A 346 -22.19 18.87 44.29
N ARG A 347 -22.83 19.92 44.84
CA ARG A 347 -23.71 20.83 44.11
C ARG A 347 -22.93 22.07 43.69
N THR A 348 -23.09 22.49 42.45
CA THR A 348 -22.47 23.71 41.89
C THR A 348 -22.97 25.01 42.55
N ASP A 349 -24.15 24.98 43.19
CA ASP A 349 -24.79 26.15 43.82
C ASP A 349 -24.52 26.28 45.33
N VAL A 350 -23.71 25.40 45.92
CA VAL A 350 -23.31 25.49 47.34
C VAL A 350 -21.83 25.87 47.40
N PRO A 351 -21.48 27.09 47.88
CA PRO A 351 -20.08 27.49 48.00
C PRO A 351 -19.33 26.56 48.99
N PRO A 352 -18.05 26.26 48.73
CA PRO A 352 -17.27 25.39 49.60
C PRO A 352 -17.15 26.01 51.01
N PRO A 353 -17.05 25.17 52.06
CA PRO A 353 -16.91 25.67 53.42
C PRO A 353 -15.65 26.52 53.52
N CYS A 354 -15.82 27.81 53.86
CA CYS A 354 -14.70 28.68 54.19
C CYS A 354 -13.95 28.07 55.37
N HIS A 355 -12.70 27.66 55.14
CA HIS A 355 -11.76 27.34 56.21
C HIS A 355 -11.60 28.60 57.07
N GLN A 356 -12.22 28.62 58.26
CA GLN A 356 -11.78 29.51 59.31
C GLN A 356 -10.46 28.95 59.82
N GLY A 357 -9.38 29.62 59.44
CA GLY A 357 -8.05 29.34 59.98
C GLY A 357 -8.05 29.57 61.49
N HIS A 358 -7.62 28.55 62.22
CA HIS A 358 -7.05 28.67 63.54
C HIS A 358 -5.67 28.02 63.51
#